data_AF-A0AAJ3RR76-F1
#
_entry.id   AF-A0AAJ3RR76-F1
#
_cell.length_a   1.000
_cell.length_b   1.000
_cell.length_c   1.000
_cell.angle_alpha   90.00
_cell.angle_beta   90.00
_cell.angle_gamma   90.00
#
_symmetry.space_group_name_H-M   'P 1'
#
loop_
_entity.id
_entity.type
_entity.pdbx_description
1 polymer ?
#
loop_
_entity_poly.entity_id
_entity_poly.type
_entity_poly.pdbx_seq_one_letter_code
_entity_poly.pdbx_strand_id
1 'polypeptide(L)'
;MKSGEVKEFSCDDVKEVTFEKLGNTSYYADVKATHTYNIYYGAVKDNIAAYTLHLCDGELTQGGLPKEINKHDIRLTVMAAASANADKAVLPAGTYSLIDNIGESGIYGKQSVYIETNKVDNSGKVDGFLDSLKMCTLNVEQKGDGTYHLLVEGELRSHGKIRFTYDGKLTFVNKDPNSTYSYIKEDVNFTPRSLSGRYVKATDKYCDYTLTFLNCDVDDEGFIVGGGEYLNLVLLTTFKVPMDINTIVGTYNVVMPVPGAVYEPGKFIGGMMFKRGSAKFPAGSYYKAFDGQGGETFGFFSGGTITVTLDNGMITFKGDWKTPEGKTVTMNYTTDASGIIDQSEEQGNAKAENSNAVRSINGATLNQRLNINDIKNAGNQIFMMKR
;
A
#
# COMPACT_ATOMS: atom_id res chain seq x y z
N MET A 1 -50.79 22.13 2.03
CA MET A 1 -50.38 21.99 0.61
C MET A 1 -50.98 20.71 0.06
N LYS A 2 -51.40 20.70 -1.20
CA LYS A 2 -51.88 19.47 -1.84
C LYS A 2 -50.65 18.66 -2.29
N SER A 3 -50.76 17.33 -2.28
CA SER A 3 -49.70 16.44 -2.77
C SER A 3 -49.38 16.76 -4.24
N GLY A 4 -48.09 16.96 -4.56
CA GLY A 4 -47.61 17.17 -5.93
C GLY A 4 -47.34 18.62 -6.37
N GLU A 5 -47.50 19.63 -5.50
CA GLU A 5 -47.04 20.99 -5.82
C GLU A 5 -45.51 21.08 -5.71
N VAL A 6 -44.84 21.26 -6.86
CA VAL A 6 -43.45 21.71 -6.93
C VAL A 6 -43.47 23.24 -6.91
N LYS A 7 -42.78 23.84 -5.94
CA LYS A 7 -42.59 25.29 -5.89
C LYS A 7 -41.13 25.60 -6.12
N GLU A 8 -40.84 26.24 -7.25
CA GLU A 8 -39.52 26.80 -7.53
C GLU A 8 -39.40 28.15 -6.80
N PHE A 9 -38.32 28.33 -6.05
CA PHE A 9 -37.96 29.60 -5.43
C PHE A 9 -36.73 30.15 -6.15
N SER A 10 -36.71 31.45 -6.43
CA SER A 10 -35.49 32.11 -6.90
C SER A 10 -34.42 32.00 -5.82
N CYS A 11 -33.18 31.68 -6.18
CA CYS A 11 -32.07 31.61 -5.22
C CYS A 11 -31.88 32.94 -4.46
N ASP A 12 -32.23 34.07 -5.08
CA ASP A 12 -32.14 35.41 -4.47
C ASP A 12 -33.16 35.63 -3.34
N ASP A 13 -34.22 34.83 -3.29
CA ASP A 13 -35.29 34.91 -2.29
C ASP A 13 -35.02 34.01 -1.06
N VAL A 14 -34.02 33.13 -1.13
CA VAL A 14 -33.65 32.21 -0.05
C VAL A 14 -32.72 32.93 0.93
N LYS A 15 -33.29 33.47 2.00
CA LYS A 15 -32.53 34.19 3.03
C LYS A 15 -31.75 33.29 3.99
N GLU A 16 -32.22 32.06 4.22
CA GLU A 16 -31.62 31.09 5.14
C GLU A 16 -32.11 29.66 4.79
N VAL A 17 -31.24 28.65 4.90
CA VAL A 17 -31.60 27.22 4.90
C VAL A 17 -31.27 26.68 6.29
N THR A 18 -32.27 26.30 7.07
CA THR A 18 -32.09 25.74 8.42
C THR A 18 -32.53 24.28 8.46
N PHE A 19 -31.86 23.49 9.31
CA PHE A 19 -32.25 22.12 9.66
C PHE A 19 -33.09 22.14 10.94
N GLU A 20 -34.13 22.97 11.00
CA GLU A 20 -35.00 22.96 12.17
C GLU A 20 -35.96 21.78 12.16
N LYS A 21 -36.10 21.18 13.34
CA LYS A 21 -36.97 20.04 13.60
C LYS A 21 -38.44 20.45 13.44
N LEU A 22 -38.99 20.23 12.25
CA LEU A 22 -40.43 20.20 12.03
C LEU A 22 -40.80 18.82 11.47
N GLY A 23 -41.36 17.99 12.36
CA GLY A 23 -41.99 16.68 12.16
C GLY A 23 -41.76 15.92 10.85
N ASN A 24 -41.24 14.68 10.95
CA ASN A 24 -41.25 13.65 9.88
C ASN A 24 -41.19 14.21 8.46
N THR A 25 -40.17 15.00 8.14
CA THR A 25 -39.95 15.44 6.76
C THR A 25 -39.59 14.20 5.94
N SER A 26 -40.37 13.91 4.91
CA SER A 26 -40.12 12.83 3.95
C SER A 26 -38.93 13.14 3.01
N TYR A 27 -38.44 14.37 3.03
CA TYR A 27 -37.48 14.93 2.09
C TYR A 27 -36.06 14.92 2.65
N TYR A 28 -35.09 14.70 1.76
CA TYR A 28 -33.67 14.83 2.08
C TYR A 28 -33.28 16.31 2.11
N ALA A 29 -32.39 16.67 3.03
CA ALA A 29 -31.56 17.85 2.85
C ALA A 29 -30.48 17.53 1.82
N ASP A 30 -30.59 18.14 0.65
CA ASP A 30 -29.74 17.87 -0.50
C ASP A 30 -28.53 18.79 -0.52
N VAL A 31 -27.34 18.18 -0.54
CA VAL A 31 -26.07 18.87 -0.65
C VAL A 31 -25.30 18.36 -1.86
N LYS A 32 -24.90 19.28 -2.74
CA LYS A 32 -23.99 18.99 -3.84
C LYS A 32 -22.58 19.39 -3.42
N ALA A 33 -21.78 18.41 -2.99
CA ALA A 33 -20.39 18.62 -2.64
C ALA A 33 -19.58 18.97 -3.90
N THR A 34 -18.68 19.94 -3.76
CA THR A 34 -17.77 20.39 -4.83
C THR A 34 -16.30 20.21 -4.43
N HIS A 35 -16.03 20.04 -3.14
CA HIS A 35 -14.69 19.87 -2.59
C HIS A 35 -14.62 18.64 -1.69
N THR A 36 -13.43 18.03 -1.63
CA THR A 36 -13.16 16.91 -0.74
C THR A 36 -11.82 17.04 -0.05
N TYR A 37 -11.71 16.44 1.13
CA TYR A 37 -10.45 16.20 1.82
C TYR A 37 -10.49 14.76 2.35
N ASN A 38 -9.72 13.88 1.73
CA ASN A 38 -9.83 12.46 2.02
C ASN A 38 -8.56 11.93 2.68
N ILE A 39 -8.71 10.95 3.56
CA ILE A 39 -7.61 10.35 4.31
C ILE A 39 -7.65 8.84 4.13
N TYR A 40 -6.49 8.24 3.88
CA TYR A 40 -6.32 6.78 3.87
C TYR A 40 -5.50 6.37 5.09
N TYR A 41 -6.07 5.55 5.98
CA TYR A 41 -5.42 5.15 7.23
C TYR A 41 -4.73 3.78 7.15
N GLY A 42 -4.73 3.13 5.99
CA GLY A 42 -4.17 1.79 5.85
C GLY A 42 -5.08 0.69 6.40
N ALA A 43 -4.58 -0.55 6.33
CA ALA A 43 -5.29 -1.72 6.84
C ALA A 43 -5.49 -1.61 8.36
N VAL A 44 -6.75 -1.71 8.79
CA VAL A 44 -7.15 -1.68 10.22
C VAL A 44 -7.42 -3.09 10.75
N LYS A 45 -7.84 -4.02 9.89
CA LYS A 45 -8.04 -5.43 10.24
C LYS A 45 -8.03 -6.29 8.97
N ASP A 46 -7.21 -7.33 8.96
CA ASP A 46 -7.02 -8.22 7.80
C ASP A 46 -6.74 -7.40 6.51
N ASN A 47 -7.53 -7.58 5.45
CA ASN A 47 -7.42 -6.82 4.20
C ASN A 47 -8.39 -5.62 4.14
N ILE A 48 -8.99 -5.21 5.26
CA ILE A 48 -9.88 -4.05 5.34
C ILE A 48 -9.10 -2.83 5.83
N ALA A 49 -9.18 -1.74 5.08
CA ALA A 49 -8.62 -0.43 5.38
C ALA A 49 -9.70 0.60 5.65
N ALA A 50 -9.31 1.64 6.38
CA ALA A 50 -10.16 2.80 6.65
C ALA A 50 -9.85 3.96 5.70
N TYR A 51 -10.90 4.42 5.02
CA TYR A 51 -10.91 5.61 4.17
C TYR A 51 -11.84 6.64 4.80
N THR A 52 -11.36 7.84 5.11
CA THR A 52 -12.24 8.92 5.54
C THR A 52 -12.49 9.86 4.37
N LEU A 53 -13.75 10.04 4.01
CA LEU A 53 -14.22 10.98 3.01
C LEU A 53 -14.74 12.23 3.70
N HIS A 54 -14.30 13.41 3.28
CA HIS A 54 -14.93 14.68 3.63
C HIS A 54 -15.59 15.19 2.36
N LEU A 55 -16.90 15.42 2.39
CA LEU A 55 -17.66 15.95 1.25
C LEU A 55 -18.22 17.31 1.63
N CYS A 56 -17.78 18.36 0.94
CA CYS A 56 -18.12 19.74 1.27
C CYS A 56 -18.62 20.52 0.04
N ASP A 57 -19.65 21.35 0.23
CA ASP A 57 -20.21 22.26 -0.80
C ASP A 57 -19.56 23.66 -0.82
N GLY A 58 -18.43 23.82 -0.13
CA GLY A 58 -17.62 25.04 -0.08
C GLY A 58 -16.11 24.74 -0.06
N GLU A 59 -15.27 25.77 -0.16
CA GLU A 59 -13.82 25.57 -0.08
C GLU A 59 -13.39 25.00 1.28
N LEU A 60 -12.36 24.16 1.30
CA LEU A 60 -11.82 23.55 2.52
C LEU A 60 -10.51 24.22 2.97
N THR A 61 -10.34 24.37 4.28
CA THR A 61 -9.06 24.67 4.92
C THR A 61 -8.11 23.46 4.83
N GLN A 62 -6.83 23.67 5.16
CA GLN A 62 -5.84 22.58 5.20
C GLN A 62 -6.19 21.47 6.21
N GLY A 63 -7.05 21.76 7.20
CA GLY A 63 -7.56 20.80 8.18
C GLY A 63 -8.90 20.13 7.79
N GLY A 64 -9.41 20.36 6.58
CA GLY A 64 -10.65 19.74 6.10
C GLY A 64 -11.93 20.33 6.69
N LEU A 65 -11.91 21.60 7.12
CA LEU A 65 -13.09 22.37 7.53
C LEU A 65 -13.52 23.36 6.44
N PRO A 66 -14.83 23.63 6.23
CA PRO A 66 -15.27 24.65 5.29
C PRO A 66 -14.75 26.04 5.65
N LYS A 67 -14.33 26.84 4.66
CA LYS A 67 -13.88 28.23 4.85
C LYS A 67 -15.03 29.23 4.92
N GLU A 68 -16.13 28.94 4.25
CA GLU A 68 -17.22 29.89 3.99
C GLU A 68 -18.43 29.63 4.88
N ILE A 69 -19.14 30.71 5.22
CA ILE A 69 -20.42 30.73 5.96
C ILE A 69 -21.48 29.88 5.24
N ASN A 70 -22.27 29.12 6.01
CA ASN A 70 -23.38 28.28 5.50
C ASN A 70 -22.98 27.20 4.48
N LYS A 71 -21.82 26.56 4.69
CA LYS A 71 -21.36 25.40 3.92
C LYS A 71 -21.36 24.15 4.77
N HIS A 72 -21.77 23.04 4.17
CA HIS A 72 -21.99 21.76 4.80
C HIS A 72 -20.84 20.81 4.49
N ASP A 73 -20.23 20.25 5.53
CA ASP A 73 -19.29 19.14 5.43
C ASP A 73 -19.98 17.86 5.92
N ILE A 74 -19.62 16.72 5.35
CA ILE A 74 -19.90 15.42 5.98
C ILE A 74 -18.63 14.57 5.96
N ARG A 75 -18.33 13.99 7.12
CA ARG A 75 -17.20 13.09 7.30
C ARG A 75 -17.69 11.66 7.45
N LEU A 76 -17.28 10.80 6.53
CA LEU A 76 -17.62 9.38 6.54
C LEU A 76 -16.35 8.55 6.54
N THR A 77 -16.20 7.71 7.56
CA THR A 77 -15.21 6.63 7.57
C THR A 77 -15.82 5.40 6.92
N VAL A 78 -15.26 5.01 5.79
CA VAL A 78 -15.61 3.86 4.98
C VAL A 78 -14.56 2.78 5.19
N MET A 79 -15.00 1.60 5.59
CA MET A 79 -14.21 0.39 5.66
C MET A 79 -14.35 -0.34 4.32
N ALA A 80 -13.23 -0.54 3.62
CA ALA A 80 -13.20 -1.18 2.33
C ALA A 80 -11.90 -1.96 2.14
N ALA A 81 -11.77 -2.71 1.05
CA ALA A 81 -10.52 -3.39 0.72
C ALA A 81 -9.34 -2.40 0.73
N ALA A 82 -8.22 -2.82 1.33
CA ALA A 82 -7.00 -2.03 1.37
C ALA A 82 -6.48 -1.73 -0.04
N SER A 83 -6.02 -0.49 -0.25
CA SER A 83 -5.40 -0.12 -1.51
C SER A 83 -4.04 -0.81 -1.63
N ALA A 84 -3.73 -1.31 -2.83
CA ALA A 84 -2.42 -1.87 -3.13
C ALA A 84 -1.29 -0.83 -3.02
N ASN A 85 -1.60 0.45 -3.23
CA ASN A 85 -0.69 1.58 -3.00
C ASN A 85 -1.34 2.57 -2.03
N ALA A 86 -0.72 2.76 -0.86
CA ALA A 86 -1.19 3.68 0.16
C ALA A 86 -1.05 5.17 -0.24
N ASP A 87 -0.03 5.52 -1.03
CA ASP A 87 0.20 6.90 -1.50
C ASP A 87 -0.71 7.31 -2.66
N LYS A 88 -1.27 6.31 -3.36
CA LYS A 88 -2.28 6.50 -4.40
C LYS A 88 -3.52 5.69 -4.05
N ALA A 89 -4.00 5.84 -2.81
CA ALA A 89 -5.13 5.06 -2.33
C ALA A 89 -6.36 5.25 -3.22
N VAL A 90 -7.04 4.13 -3.52
CA VAL A 90 -8.24 4.08 -4.35
C VAL A 90 -9.35 3.46 -3.50
N LEU A 91 -10.45 4.19 -3.30
CA LEU A 91 -11.64 3.62 -2.66
C LEU A 91 -12.36 2.73 -3.67
N PRO A 92 -12.56 1.42 -3.41
CA PRO A 92 -13.23 0.53 -4.36
C PRO A 92 -14.65 0.99 -4.70
N ALA A 93 -15.10 0.69 -5.92
CA ALA A 93 -16.50 0.88 -6.30
C ALA A 93 -17.39 -0.11 -5.54
N GLY A 94 -18.62 0.31 -5.24
CA GLY A 94 -19.59 -0.52 -4.53
C GLY A 94 -20.61 0.28 -3.72
N THR A 95 -21.49 -0.45 -3.05
CA THR A 95 -22.49 0.11 -2.14
C THR A 95 -22.11 -0.25 -0.70
N TYR A 96 -21.95 0.77 0.13
CA TYR A 96 -21.53 0.64 1.52
C TYR A 96 -22.68 1.05 2.45
N SER A 97 -23.13 0.14 3.31
CA SER A 97 -24.12 0.40 4.36
C SER A 97 -23.45 0.55 5.73
N LEU A 98 -24.20 1.01 6.73
CA LEU A 98 -23.68 1.10 8.10
C LEU A 98 -23.23 -0.25 8.66
N ILE A 99 -22.09 -0.24 9.33
CA ILE A 99 -21.51 -1.37 10.05
C ILE A 99 -21.03 -0.95 11.44
N ASP A 100 -20.98 -1.90 12.38
CA ASP A 100 -20.45 -1.69 13.73
C ASP A 100 -19.06 -2.29 13.98
N ASN A 101 -18.55 -3.07 13.01
CA ASN A 101 -17.33 -3.85 13.11
C ASN A 101 -16.32 -3.42 12.04
N ILE A 102 -15.14 -2.98 12.46
CA ILE A 102 -14.08 -2.48 11.57
C ILE A 102 -13.45 -3.56 10.65
N GLY A 103 -13.79 -4.83 10.84
CA GLY A 103 -13.36 -5.94 9.97
C GLY A 103 -14.32 -6.26 8.81
N GLU A 104 -15.39 -5.48 8.65
CA GLU A 104 -16.38 -5.64 7.60
C GLU A 104 -16.32 -4.45 6.65
N SER A 105 -16.79 -4.64 5.41
CA SER A 105 -16.88 -3.53 4.47
C SER A 105 -18.18 -2.75 4.68
N GLY A 106 -18.10 -1.42 4.79
CA GLY A 106 -19.24 -0.56 5.07
C GLY A 106 -18.85 0.79 5.65
N ILE A 107 -19.85 1.60 6.00
CA ILE A 107 -19.66 2.90 6.67
C ILE A 107 -19.63 2.66 8.17
N TYR A 108 -18.57 3.07 8.85
CA TYR A 108 -18.45 2.86 10.29
C TYR A 108 -19.50 3.67 11.07
N GLY A 109 -20.45 3.00 11.72
CA GLY A 109 -21.63 3.63 12.33
C GLY A 109 -21.35 4.33 13.66
N LYS A 110 -20.26 3.98 14.36
CA LYS A 110 -19.85 4.60 15.62
C LYS A 110 -18.94 5.81 15.40
N GLN A 111 -19.29 6.63 14.41
CA GLN A 111 -18.64 7.91 14.14
C GLN A 111 -19.61 9.07 14.40
N SER A 112 -19.07 10.21 14.80
CA SER A 112 -19.81 11.47 14.79
C SER A 112 -19.77 12.06 13.39
N VAL A 113 -20.92 12.52 12.90
CA VAL A 113 -21.02 13.33 11.69
C VAL A 113 -21.07 14.78 12.11
N TYR A 114 -20.21 15.59 11.51
CA TYR A 114 -20.11 17.02 11.78
C TYR A 114 -20.71 17.79 10.61
N ILE A 115 -21.71 18.61 10.89
CA ILE A 115 -22.30 19.54 9.91
C ILE A 115 -22.21 20.94 10.52
N GLU A 116 -21.27 21.73 10.02
CA GLU A 116 -21.19 23.16 10.34
C GLU A 116 -22.09 23.95 9.40
N THR A 117 -22.66 25.03 9.92
CA THR A 117 -22.88 26.21 9.12
C THR A 117 -21.89 27.22 9.68
N ASN A 118 -21.03 27.84 8.88
CA ASN A 118 -20.05 28.83 9.41
C ASN A 118 -20.73 30.14 9.88
N LYS A 119 -21.97 30.09 10.39
CA LYS A 119 -22.61 31.19 11.09
C LYS A 119 -21.93 31.28 12.46
N VAL A 120 -21.54 32.48 12.85
CA VAL A 120 -20.87 32.73 14.12
C VAL A 120 -21.86 33.50 14.98
N ASP A 121 -22.16 33.03 16.18
CA ASP A 121 -23.02 33.79 17.08
C ASP A 121 -22.34 35.11 17.49
N ASN A 122 -23.09 36.00 18.13
CA ASN A 122 -22.55 37.29 18.61
C ASN A 122 -21.41 37.15 19.64
N SER A 123 -21.09 35.94 20.08
CA SER A 123 -19.99 35.60 21.00
C SER A 123 -18.78 34.99 20.29
N GLY A 124 -18.79 34.88 18.96
CA GLY A 124 -17.68 34.29 18.20
C GLY A 124 -17.70 32.76 18.15
N LYS A 125 -18.81 32.10 18.53
CA LYS A 125 -18.93 30.64 18.49
C LYS A 125 -19.55 30.18 17.17
N VAL A 126 -18.93 29.19 16.54
CA VAL A 126 -19.43 28.55 15.30
C VAL A 126 -20.76 27.82 15.57
N ASP A 127 -21.75 28.07 14.71
CA ASP A 127 -23.10 27.50 14.71
C ASP A 127 -23.12 26.22 13.85
N GLY A 128 -22.72 25.11 14.47
CA GLY A 128 -22.73 23.79 13.85
C GLY A 128 -23.23 22.76 14.84
N PHE A 129 -23.59 21.57 14.33
CA PHE A 129 -23.99 20.46 15.19
C PHE A 129 -23.17 19.21 14.89
N LEU A 130 -22.87 18.48 15.97
CA LEU A 130 -22.42 17.09 15.92
C LEU A 130 -23.66 16.21 16.03
N ASP A 131 -23.80 15.25 15.13
CA ASP A 131 -24.83 14.21 15.22
C ASP A 131 -24.22 12.84 14.93
N SER A 132 -25.05 11.81 14.87
CA SER A 132 -24.66 10.45 14.51
C SER A 132 -25.59 9.89 13.45
N LEU A 133 -25.06 8.97 12.65
CA LEU A 133 -25.83 8.27 11.63
C LEU A 133 -26.80 7.28 12.30
N LYS A 134 -28.09 7.38 11.98
CA LYS A 134 -29.10 6.36 12.26
C LYS A 134 -29.11 5.31 11.15
N MET A 135 -28.99 5.76 9.91
CA MET A 135 -28.89 4.95 8.70
C MET A 135 -28.07 5.73 7.67
N CYS A 136 -27.31 5.02 6.84
CA CYS A 136 -26.48 5.62 5.80
C CYS A 136 -26.14 4.56 4.75
N THR A 137 -26.25 4.95 3.48
CA THR A 137 -25.75 4.21 2.34
C THR A 137 -24.87 5.14 1.51
N LEU A 138 -23.71 4.66 1.10
CA LEU A 138 -22.82 5.33 0.15
C LEU A 138 -22.71 4.44 -1.09
N ASN A 139 -23.12 4.97 -2.23
CA ASN A 139 -22.83 4.38 -3.54
C ASN A 139 -21.56 5.04 -4.11
N VAL A 140 -20.59 4.23 -4.47
CA VAL A 140 -19.31 4.64 -5.06
C VAL A 140 -19.25 4.08 -6.47
N GLU A 141 -19.30 4.97 -7.46
CA GLU A 141 -19.03 4.65 -8.86
C GLU A 141 -17.67 5.23 -9.25
N GLN A 142 -16.78 4.38 -9.78
CA GLN A 142 -15.55 4.82 -10.41
C GLN A 142 -15.78 5.00 -11.92
N LYS A 143 -15.49 6.19 -12.44
CA LYS A 143 -15.57 6.49 -13.86
C LYS A 143 -14.24 6.14 -14.55
N GLY A 144 -14.29 5.84 -15.83
CA GLY A 144 -13.13 5.43 -16.62
C GLY A 144 -12.02 6.48 -16.74
N ASP A 145 -12.30 7.74 -16.42
CA ASP A 145 -11.34 8.86 -16.41
C ASP A 145 -10.62 9.04 -15.06
N GLY A 146 -10.85 8.14 -14.10
CA GLY A 146 -10.28 8.18 -12.76
C GLY A 146 -11.00 9.15 -11.80
N THR A 147 -12.17 9.66 -12.19
CA THR A 147 -13.07 10.39 -11.29
C THR A 147 -14.12 9.46 -10.68
N TYR A 148 -14.85 9.97 -9.70
CA TYR A 148 -15.89 9.26 -8.96
C TYR A 148 -17.23 9.96 -9.12
N HIS A 149 -18.30 9.18 -9.05
CA HIS A 149 -19.62 9.66 -8.64
C HIS A 149 -19.94 9.03 -7.27
N LEU A 150 -20.19 9.88 -6.27
CA LEU A 150 -20.58 9.46 -4.93
C LEU A 150 -22.01 9.92 -4.65
N LEU A 151 -22.83 9.00 -4.14
CA LEU A 151 -24.16 9.29 -3.62
C LEU A 151 -24.26 8.76 -2.19
N VAL A 152 -24.31 9.67 -1.23
CA VAL A 152 -24.59 9.37 0.17
C VAL A 152 -26.06 9.65 0.44
N GLU A 153 -26.77 8.68 0.99
CA GLU A 153 -28.14 8.85 1.50
C GLU A 153 -28.20 8.36 2.94
N GLY A 154 -28.55 9.25 3.87
CA GLY A 154 -28.56 8.94 5.29
C GLY A 154 -29.70 9.58 6.07
N GLU A 155 -29.83 9.17 7.33
CA GLU A 155 -30.67 9.81 8.33
C GLU A 155 -29.83 10.03 9.59
N LEU A 156 -29.77 11.27 10.05
CA LEU A 156 -29.15 11.66 11.29
C LEU A 156 -30.12 11.46 12.45
N ARG A 157 -29.62 11.06 13.62
CA ARG A 157 -30.46 10.73 14.78
C ARG A 157 -31.29 11.90 15.28
N SER A 158 -30.75 13.11 15.20
CA SER A 158 -31.37 14.31 15.76
C SER A 158 -31.83 15.30 14.68
N HIS A 159 -31.29 15.22 13.46
CA HIS A 159 -31.49 16.23 12.41
C HIS A 159 -32.11 15.71 11.09
N GLY A 160 -32.54 14.44 11.03
CA GLY A 160 -33.34 13.94 9.90
C GLY A 160 -32.53 13.51 8.66
N LYS A 161 -33.18 13.44 7.51
CA LYS A 161 -32.62 12.84 6.28
C LYS A 161 -31.64 13.77 5.56
N ILE A 162 -30.52 13.24 5.11
CA ILE A 162 -29.46 13.94 4.37
C ILE A 162 -29.09 13.20 3.08
N ARG A 163 -28.77 13.94 2.03
CA ARG A 163 -28.22 13.38 0.80
C ARG A 163 -27.08 14.23 0.28
N PHE A 164 -25.91 13.62 0.11
CA PHE A 164 -24.74 14.26 -0.49
C PHE A 164 -24.43 13.63 -1.84
N THR A 165 -24.17 14.48 -2.83
CA THR A 165 -23.69 14.06 -4.15
C THR A 165 -22.33 14.68 -4.42
N TYR A 166 -21.41 13.92 -5.00
CA TYR A 166 -20.10 14.40 -5.42
C TYR A 166 -19.70 13.80 -6.76
N ASP A 167 -19.23 14.64 -7.67
CA ASP A 167 -18.67 14.25 -8.97
C ASP A 167 -17.27 14.86 -9.10
N GLY A 168 -16.23 14.03 -9.07
CA GLY A 168 -14.86 14.53 -9.19
C GLY A 168 -13.78 13.54 -8.75
N LYS A 169 -12.55 14.04 -8.61
CA LYS A 169 -11.40 13.22 -8.20
C LYS A 169 -11.35 13.07 -6.68
N LEU A 170 -11.09 11.86 -6.22
CA LEU A 170 -10.70 11.63 -4.83
C LEU A 170 -9.18 11.53 -4.73
N THR A 171 -8.59 12.44 -3.96
CA THR A 171 -7.18 12.34 -3.54
C THR A 171 -7.13 12.07 -2.05
N PHE A 172 -6.29 11.11 -1.65
CA PHE A 172 -6.16 10.68 -0.25
C PHE A 172 -4.81 11.13 0.32
N VAL A 173 -4.86 11.76 1.49
CA VAL A 173 -3.69 11.95 2.34
C VAL A 173 -3.38 10.60 2.98
N ASN A 174 -2.20 10.04 2.66
CA ASN A 174 -1.75 8.80 3.25
C ASN A 174 -1.36 9.00 4.73
N LYS A 175 -2.07 8.29 5.61
CA LYS A 175 -1.82 8.19 7.05
C LYS A 175 -1.63 6.73 7.49
N ASP A 176 -1.44 5.81 6.54
CA ASP A 176 -1.15 4.42 6.86
C ASP A 176 0.14 4.35 7.69
N PRO A 177 0.07 3.93 8.98
CA PRO A 177 1.27 3.83 9.81
C PRO A 177 2.28 2.79 9.25
N ASN A 178 1.83 1.90 8.36
CA ASN A 178 2.67 0.92 7.70
C ASN A 178 3.38 1.49 6.45
N SER A 179 2.94 2.61 5.86
CA SER A 179 3.48 3.16 4.60
C SER A 179 4.80 3.93 4.73
N THR A 180 5.38 4.07 5.93
CA THR A 180 6.56 4.92 6.17
C THR A 180 7.90 4.34 5.66
N TYR A 181 8.01 4.00 4.38
CA TYR A 181 9.30 3.80 3.70
C TYR A 181 9.45 4.88 2.63
N SER A 182 10.66 5.38 2.41
CA SER A 182 10.91 6.28 1.28
C SER A 182 10.99 5.46 0.00
N TYR A 183 10.43 5.96 -1.10
CA TYR A 183 10.41 5.27 -2.38
C TYR A 183 11.15 6.05 -3.47
N ILE A 184 11.49 5.36 -4.56
CA ILE A 184 12.10 5.99 -5.73
C ILE A 184 11.14 6.98 -6.39
N LYS A 185 11.65 8.17 -6.73
CA LYS A 185 10.83 9.24 -7.34
C LYS A 185 10.97 9.31 -8.84
N GLU A 186 11.99 8.68 -9.41
CA GLU A 186 12.27 8.65 -10.84
C GLU A 186 12.37 7.22 -11.35
N ASP A 187 12.23 7.06 -12.67
CA ASP A 187 12.53 5.78 -13.31
C ASP A 187 14.02 5.47 -13.18
N VAL A 188 14.34 4.19 -12.97
CA VAL A 188 15.70 3.73 -12.68
C VAL A 188 16.16 2.78 -13.77
N ASN A 189 17.29 3.09 -14.41
CA ASN A 189 18.04 2.13 -15.21
C ASN A 189 19.20 1.58 -14.39
N PHE A 190 18.97 0.43 -13.74
CA PHE A 190 19.94 -0.16 -12.82
C PHE A 190 21.03 -0.90 -13.59
N THR A 191 22.29 -0.56 -13.31
CA THR A 191 23.47 -1.16 -13.94
C THR A 191 24.30 -1.93 -12.91
N PRO A 192 24.07 -3.24 -12.74
CA PRO A 192 24.82 -4.03 -11.78
C PRO A 192 26.30 -4.10 -12.13
N ARG A 193 27.14 -4.12 -11.10
CA ARG A 193 28.58 -4.42 -11.18
C ARG A 193 28.88 -5.86 -10.78
N SER A 194 28.09 -6.43 -9.87
CA SER A 194 28.26 -7.81 -9.42
C SER A 194 26.92 -8.47 -9.06
N LEU A 195 26.96 -9.81 -8.97
CA LEU A 195 25.86 -10.66 -8.56
C LEU A 195 26.32 -11.57 -7.40
N SER A 196 25.45 -11.74 -6.42
CA SER A 196 25.51 -12.82 -5.44
C SER A 196 24.16 -13.46 -5.34
N GLY A 197 24.10 -14.78 -5.30
CA GLY A 197 22.83 -15.50 -5.26
C GLY A 197 22.93 -16.84 -4.57
N ARG A 198 21.76 -17.36 -4.21
CA ARG A 198 21.62 -18.72 -3.71
C ARG A 198 20.46 -19.43 -4.38
N TYR A 199 20.58 -20.74 -4.49
CA TYR A 199 19.53 -21.63 -4.93
C TYR A 199 19.11 -22.52 -3.76
N VAL A 200 17.81 -22.52 -3.44
CA VAL A 200 17.28 -23.28 -2.30
C VAL A 200 16.07 -24.10 -2.68
N LYS A 201 15.90 -25.22 -1.98
CA LYS A 201 14.64 -25.97 -1.97
C LYS A 201 13.60 -25.17 -1.18
N ALA A 202 12.74 -24.44 -1.89
CA ALA A 202 11.65 -23.68 -1.27
C ALA A 202 10.50 -24.59 -0.82
N THR A 203 10.08 -25.53 -1.67
CA THR A 203 9.03 -26.52 -1.38
C THR A 203 9.36 -27.85 -2.06
N ASP A 204 8.45 -28.84 -1.98
CA ASP A 204 8.55 -30.08 -2.78
C ASP A 204 8.03 -29.91 -4.23
N LYS A 205 7.60 -28.70 -4.63
CA LYS A 205 7.02 -28.41 -5.95
C LYS A 205 7.82 -27.40 -6.79
N TYR A 206 8.62 -26.56 -6.14
CA TYR A 206 9.48 -25.58 -6.80
C TYR A 206 10.69 -25.24 -5.92
N CYS A 207 11.74 -24.76 -6.57
CA CYS A 207 12.91 -24.18 -5.92
C CYS A 207 12.93 -22.67 -6.15
N ASP A 208 13.68 -21.91 -5.35
CA ASP A 208 13.88 -20.48 -5.59
C ASP A 208 15.35 -20.12 -5.81
N TYR A 209 15.56 -19.15 -6.70
CA TYR A 209 16.80 -18.40 -6.80
C TYR A 209 16.57 -17.06 -6.10
N THR A 210 17.28 -16.82 -5.00
CA THR A 210 17.35 -15.52 -4.35
C THR A 210 18.64 -14.83 -4.80
N LEU A 211 18.51 -13.75 -5.57
CA LEU A 211 19.60 -13.08 -6.27
C LEU A 211 19.70 -11.61 -5.84
N THR A 212 20.90 -11.17 -5.51
CA THR A 212 21.23 -9.78 -5.19
C THR A 212 22.24 -9.25 -6.19
N PHE A 213 21.83 -8.22 -6.92
CA PHE A 213 22.64 -7.49 -7.88
C PHE A 213 23.11 -6.19 -7.23
N LEU A 214 24.41 -5.91 -7.25
CA LEU A 214 25.00 -4.78 -6.53
C LEU A 214 25.55 -3.76 -7.52
N ASN A 215 25.27 -2.48 -7.26
CA ASN A 215 25.96 -1.34 -7.85
C ASN A 215 26.51 -0.46 -6.72
N CYS A 216 27.26 -1.08 -5.82
CA CYS A 216 27.90 -0.43 -4.68
C CYS A 216 29.23 -1.12 -4.40
N ASP A 217 30.12 -0.41 -3.70
CA ASP A 217 31.39 -1.01 -3.28
C ASP A 217 31.15 -1.94 -2.10
N VAL A 218 31.94 -3.00 -2.03
CA VAL A 218 31.98 -3.91 -0.88
C VAL A 218 33.40 -3.99 -0.35
N ASP A 219 33.56 -4.15 0.97
CA ASP A 219 34.87 -4.40 1.58
C ASP A 219 35.31 -5.86 1.37
N ASP A 220 36.52 -6.19 1.82
CA ASP A 220 37.13 -7.53 1.69
C ASP A 220 36.34 -8.62 2.42
N GLU A 221 35.56 -8.23 3.43
CA GLU A 221 34.65 -9.12 4.15
C GLU A 221 33.27 -9.21 3.47
N GLY A 222 33.06 -8.44 2.40
CA GLY A 222 31.86 -8.45 1.58
C GLY A 222 30.75 -7.54 2.07
N PHE A 223 31.01 -6.64 3.03
CA PHE A 223 30.01 -5.68 3.46
C PHE A 223 29.91 -4.52 2.48
N ILE A 224 28.69 -4.04 2.24
CA ILE A 224 28.46 -2.79 1.49
C ILE A 224 29.14 -1.62 2.21
N VAL A 225 29.88 -0.80 1.46
CA VAL A 225 30.58 0.40 1.95
C VAL A 225 30.06 1.64 1.24
N GLY A 226 29.76 2.68 2.02
CA GLY A 226 29.34 3.98 1.48
C GLY A 226 27.89 4.00 1.00
N GLY A 227 27.61 4.86 0.02
CA GLY A 227 26.32 4.91 -0.68
C GLY A 227 26.32 4.02 -1.92
N GLY A 228 25.14 3.77 -2.46
CA GLY A 228 24.98 3.00 -3.69
C GLY A 228 23.61 2.39 -3.83
N GLU A 229 23.53 1.38 -4.68
CA GLU A 229 22.28 0.77 -5.10
C GLU A 229 22.41 -0.76 -5.10
N TYR A 230 21.33 -1.44 -4.80
CA TYR A 230 21.22 -2.87 -5.08
C TYR A 230 19.80 -3.27 -5.45
N LEU A 231 19.69 -4.42 -6.09
CA LEU A 231 18.43 -5.01 -6.53
C LEU A 231 18.36 -6.46 -6.07
N ASN A 232 17.29 -6.81 -5.36
CA ASN A 232 17.00 -8.17 -4.93
C ASN A 232 15.92 -8.79 -5.82
N LEU A 233 16.08 -10.05 -6.19
CA LEU A 233 15.14 -10.84 -7.00
C LEU A 233 14.93 -12.21 -6.39
N VAL A 234 13.68 -12.68 -6.41
CA VAL A 234 13.33 -14.04 -5.99
C VAL A 234 12.56 -14.71 -7.12
N LEU A 235 13.21 -15.65 -7.82
CA LEU A 235 12.66 -16.36 -8.97
C LEU A 235 12.24 -17.78 -8.58
N LEU A 236 11.02 -18.17 -8.92
CA LEU A 236 10.49 -19.50 -8.66
C LEU A 236 10.68 -20.40 -9.87
N THR A 237 11.38 -21.51 -9.69
CA THR A 237 11.80 -22.40 -10.77
C THR A 237 11.27 -23.81 -10.57
N THR A 238 11.25 -24.59 -11.65
CA THR A 238 10.88 -26.00 -11.59
C THR A 238 11.71 -26.71 -10.53
N PHE A 239 11.08 -27.54 -9.72
CA PHE A 239 11.76 -28.28 -8.67
C PHE A 239 12.92 -29.11 -9.25
N LYS A 240 14.12 -28.87 -8.74
CA LYS A 240 15.34 -29.60 -9.12
C LYS A 240 16.35 -29.51 -8.00
N VAL A 241 16.82 -30.63 -7.48
CA VAL A 241 17.82 -30.73 -6.42
C VAL A 241 18.79 -31.85 -6.83
N PRO A 242 20.11 -31.62 -6.94
CA PRO A 242 20.82 -30.36 -6.73
C PRO A 242 20.50 -29.30 -7.80
N MET A 243 21.06 -28.10 -7.65
CA MET A 243 20.94 -27.00 -8.62
C MET A 243 21.34 -27.44 -10.03
N ASP A 244 20.47 -27.15 -10.99
CA ASP A 244 20.79 -27.15 -12.41
C ASP A 244 20.57 -25.74 -12.93
N ILE A 245 21.64 -25.05 -13.31
CA ILE A 245 21.56 -23.66 -13.74
C ILE A 245 20.60 -23.45 -14.91
N ASN A 246 20.35 -24.47 -15.74
CA ASN A 246 19.40 -24.36 -16.85
C ASN A 246 17.95 -24.13 -16.39
N THR A 247 17.60 -24.49 -15.14
CA THR A 247 16.23 -24.32 -14.62
C THR A 247 15.85 -22.85 -14.42
N ILE A 248 16.82 -21.95 -14.38
CA ILE A 248 16.56 -20.51 -14.24
C ILE A 248 16.16 -19.86 -15.56
N VAL A 249 16.41 -20.50 -16.71
CA VAL A 249 16.12 -19.94 -18.04
C VAL A 249 14.61 -19.84 -18.26
N GLY A 250 14.15 -18.67 -18.68
CA GLY A 250 12.74 -18.42 -18.97
C GLY A 250 12.30 -16.98 -18.70
N THR A 251 11.02 -16.72 -18.92
CA THR A 251 10.39 -15.43 -18.60
C THR A 251 9.50 -15.60 -17.37
N TYR A 252 9.67 -14.71 -16.40
CA TYR A 252 8.96 -14.74 -15.13
C TYR A 252 8.01 -13.55 -15.04
N ASN A 253 6.77 -13.85 -14.65
CA ASN A 253 5.77 -12.85 -14.31
C ASN A 253 5.70 -12.64 -12.80
N VAL A 254 5.20 -11.48 -12.36
CA VAL A 254 5.04 -11.22 -10.93
C VAL A 254 4.00 -12.16 -10.29
N VAL A 255 4.27 -12.59 -9.07
CA VAL A 255 3.27 -13.04 -8.11
C VAL A 255 3.39 -12.19 -6.85
N MET A 256 2.32 -11.49 -6.47
CA MET A 256 2.33 -10.66 -5.27
C MET A 256 2.16 -11.52 -4.01
N PRO A 257 2.92 -11.25 -2.93
CA PRO A 257 2.85 -12.00 -1.68
C PRO A 257 1.61 -11.66 -0.85
N VAL A 258 0.43 -12.02 -1.36
CA VAL A 258 -0.88 -11.76 -0.74
C VAL A 258 -1.59 -13.06 -0.40
N PRO A 259 -2.55 -13.06 0.55
CA PRO A 259 -3.37 -14.24 0.84
C PRO A 259 -4.04 -14.79 -0.44
N GLY A 260 -3.93 -16.10 -0.66
CA GLY A 260 -4.49 -16.77 -1.84
C GLY A 260 -3.60 -16.73 -3.09
N ALA A 261 -2.42 -16.09 -3.04
CA ALA A 261 -1.47 -16.12 -4.13
C ALA A 261 -1.00 -17.55 -4.46
N VAL A 262 -0.89 -17.85 -5.75
CA VAL A 262 -0.39 -19.13 -6.25
C VAL A 262 1.08 -18.98 -6.61
N TYR A 263 1.94 -19.59 -5.79
CA TYR A 263 3.39 -19.64 -6.02
C TYR A 263 3.72 -20.88 -6.84
N GLU A 264 4.31 -20.68 -8.01
CA GLU A 264 4.59 -21.73 -8.98
C GLU A 264 5.80 -21.34 -9.86
N PRO A 265 6.44 -22.32 -10.53
CA PRO A 265 7.52 -22.04 -11.48
C PRO A 265 7.14 -21.01 -12.55
N GLY A 266 8.10 -20.18 -12.98
CA GLY A 266 7.87 -19.12 -13.95
C GLY A 266 7.27 -17.84 -13.34
N LYS A 267 7.29 -17.72 -12.01
CA LYS A 267 6.93 -16.49 -11.29
C LYS A 267 8.14 -15.89 -10.57
N PHE A 268 8.17 -14.57 -10.41
CA PHE A 268 9.03 -13.92 -9.42
C PHE A 268 8.17 -13.34 -8.30
N ILE A 269 8.66 -13.40 -7.06
CA ILE A 269 7.91 -12.87 -5.91
C ILE A 269 8.02 -11.36 -5.90
N GLY A 270 6.89 -10.67 -5.96
CA GLY A 270 6.82 -9.21 -5.88
C GLY A 270 7.33 -8.67 -4.55
N GLY A 271 7.78 -7.41 -4.56
CA GLY A 271 8.35 -6.75 -3.41
C GLY A 271 7.29 -6.22 -2.45
N MET A 272 7.59 -6.23 -1.15
CA MET A 272 6.80 -5.54 -0.14
C MET A 272 7.65 -5.11 1.06
N MET A 273 7.14 -4.14 1.83
CA MET A 273 7.66 -3.87 3.17
C MET A 273 6.89 -4.71 4.20
N PHE A 274 7.62 -5.56 4.93
CA PHE A 274 7.07 -6.39 5.99
C PHE A 274 7.42 -5.82 7.37
N LYS A 275 6.49 -5.91 8.33
CA LYS A 275 6.72 -5.46 9.72
C LYS A 275 6.86 -6.65 10.66
N ARG A 276 7.97 -6.69 11.42
CA ARG A 276 8.19 -7.67 12.48
C ARG A 276 8.49 -6.95 13.80
N GLY A 277 7.57 -7.03 14.74
CA GLY A 277 7.64 -6.22 15.97
C GLY A 277 7.57 -4.72 15.64
N SER A 278 8.52 -3.94 16.15
CA SER A 278 8.65 -2.51 15.83
C SER A 278 9.45 -2.23 14.56
N ALA A 279 10.16 -3.22 14.00
CA ALA A 279 11.04 -3.05 12.86
C ALA A 279 10.35 -3.38 11.52
N LYS A 280 10.79 -2.72 10.46
CA LYS A 280 10.33 -2.92 9.07
C LYS A 280 11.48 -3.50 8.24
N PHE A 281 11.16 -4.46 7.38
CA PHE A 281 12.13 -5.18 6.55
C PHE A 281 11.57 -5.31 5.13
N PRO A 282 12.38 -5.02 4.10
CA PRO A 282 11.99 -5.33 2.73
C PRO A 282 11.97 -6.85 2.52
N ALA A 283 11.04 -7.34 1.70
CA ALA A 283 10.92 -8.73 1.32
C ALA A 283 10.54 -8.87 -0.17
N GLY A 284 10.82 -10.03 -0.76
CA GLY A 284 10.54 -10.30 -2.17
C GLY A 284 11.51 -9.58 -3.11
N SER A 285 11.05 -9.22 -4.31
CA SER A 285 11.88 -8.57 -5.33
C SER A 285 11.75 -7.05 -5.32
N TYR A 286 12.87 -6.34 -5.21
CA TYR A 286 12.88 -4.88 -5.07
C TYR A 286 14.22 -4.26 -5.46
N TYR A 287 14.18 -2.98 -5.81
CA TYR A 287 15.35 -2.10 -5.86
C TYR A 287 15.48 -1.31 -4.55
N LYS A 288 16.72 -1.03 -4.14
CA LYS A 288 17.03 -0.16 -3.00
C LYS A 288 18.22 0.74 -3.33
N ALA A 289 18.09 2.02 -3.04
CA ALA A 289 19.20 2.96 -2.97
C ALA A 289 19.42 3.41 -1.53
N PHE A 290 20.69 3.65 -1.17
CA PHE A 290 21.09 4.15 0.13
C PHE A 290 22.18 5.22 -0.03
N ASP A 291 22.13 6.25 0.81
CA ASP A 291 23.02 7.42 0.72
C ASP A 291 24.34 7.27 1.52
N GLY A 292 24.50 6.14 2.21
CA GLY A 292 25.65 5.88 3.09
C GLY A 292 25.60 6.59 4.44
N GLN A 293 24.55 7.37 4.71
CA GLN A 293 24.29 8.12 5.95
C GLN A 293 23.02 7.64 6.68
N GLY A 294 22.39 6.57 6.18
CA GLY A 294 21.20 5.94 6.76
C GLY A 294 19.90 6.30 6.05
N GLY A 295 19.94 7.16 5.02
CA GLY A 295 18.82 7.37 4.12
C GLY A 295 18.68 6.20 3.15
N GLU A 296 17.47 5.66 3.04
CA GLU A 296 17.15 4.54 2.16
C GLU A 296 15.91 4.88 1.33
N THR A 297 15.92 4.48 0.06
CA THR A 297 14.76 4.57 -0.83
C THR A 297 14.54 3.24 -1.54
N PHE A 298 13.27 2.88 -1.76
CA PHE A 298 12.87 1.57 -2.26
C PHE A 298 12.06 1.66 -3.55
N GLY A 299 12.21 0.67 -4.42
CA GLY A 299 11.31 0.39 -5.53
C GLY A 299 10.85 -1.06 -5.45
N PHE A 300 9.71 -1.32 -4.80
CA PHE A 300 9.17 -2.67 -4.68
C PHE A 300 8.53 -3.10 -5.99
N PHE A 301 8.88 -4.27 -6.53
CA PHE A 301 8.36 -4.70 -7.82
C PHE A 301 6.96 -5.30 -7.66
N SER A 302 5.96 -4.67 -8.28
CA SER A 302 4.55 -5.09 -8.25
C SER A 302 4.00 -5.52 -9.61
N GLY A 303 4.80 -5.36 -10.66
CA GLY A 303 4.45 -5.69 -12.03
C GLY A 303 5.68 -5.78 -12.93
N GLY A 304 5.44 -6.10 -14.19
CA GLY A 304 6.48 -6.28 -15.20
C GLY A 304 7.00 -7.72 -15.27
N THR A 305 8.15 -7.90 -15.91
CA THR A 305 8.71 -9.21 -16.23
C THR A 305 10.22 -9.22 -16.11
N ILE A 306 10.79 -10.42 -15.91
CA ILE A 306 12.21 -10.67 -16.12
C ILE A 306 12.38 -11.86 -17.06
N THR A 307 13.26 -11.73 -18.03
CA THR A 307 13.69 -12.83 -18.91
C THR A 307 15.12 -13.18 -18.59
N VAL A 308 15.36 -14.47 -18.36
CA VAL A 308 16.69 -15.03 -18.09
C VAL A 308 17.06 -15.95 -19.23
N THR A 309 18.25 -15.74 -19.80
CA THR A 309 18.81 -16.57 -20.88
C THR A 309 20.19 -17.06 -20.49
N LEU A 310 20.57 -18.20 -21.04
CA LEU A 310 21.88 -18.81 -20.83
C LEU A 310 22.50 -19.11 -22.20
N ASP A 311 23.68 -18.58 -22.45
CA ASP A 311 24.46 -18.85 -23.67
C ASP A 311 25.92 -19.09 -23.29
N ASN A 312 26.47 -20.24 -23.70
CA ASN A 312 27.86 -20.63 -23.45
C ASN A 312 28.33 -20.43 -21.98
N GLY A 313 27.46 -20.71 -21.00
CA GLY A 313 27.76 -20.56 -19.56
C GLY A 313 27.60 -19.14 -19.01
N MET A 314 27.28 -18.15 -19.86
CA MET A 314 26.97 -16.79 -19.47
C MET A 314 25.46 -16.63 -19.30
N ILE A 315 25.04 -16.19 -18.13
CA ILE A 315 23.65 -15.94 -17.79
C ILE A 315 23.33 -14.45 -18.00
N THR A 316 22.25 -14.15 -18.71
CA THR A 316 21.76 -12.79 -18.93
C THR A 316 20.40 -12.59 -18.28
N PHE A 317 20.30 -11.59 -17.42
CA PHE A 317 19.08 -11.16 -16.75
C PHE A 317 18.59 -9.85 -17.38
N LYS A 318 17.41 -9.89 -18.00
CA LYS A 318 16.76 -8.72 -18.60
C LYS A 318 15.42 -8.46 -17.92
N GLY A 319 15.39 -7.46 -17.05
CA GLY A 319 14.21 -7.06 -16.28
C GLY A 319 13.63 -5.72 -16.72
N ASP A 320 12.30 -5.65 -16.70
CA ASP A 320 11.50 -4.43 -16.79
C ASP A 320 10.37 -4.55 -15.78
N TRP A 321 10.52 -3.84 -14.66
CA TRP A 321 9.60 -3.91 -13.52
C TRP A 321 8.88 -2.59 -13.31
N LYS A 322 7.67 -2.71 -12.76
CA LYS A 322 6.87 -1.58 -12.30
C LYS A 322 6.77 -1.59 -10.80
N THR A 323 6.82 -0.40 -10.19
CA THR A 323 6.53 -0.21 -8.77
C THR A 323 5.08 0.24 -8.55
N PRO A 324 4.50 0.03 -7.36
CA PRO A 324 3.17 0.55 -7.03
C PRO A 324 3.04 2.06 -7.27
N GLU A 325 4.13 2.81 -7.09
CA GLU A 325 4.22 4.26 -7.25
C GLU A 325 4.23 4.69 -8.73
N GLY A 326 4.21 3.73 -9.66
CA GLY A 326 4.14 3.95 -11.11
C GLY A 326 5.50 4.25 -11.74
N LYS A 327 6.60 3.90 -11.05
CA LYS A 327 7.96 4.03 -11.56
C LYS A 327 8.41 2.74 -12.20
N THR A 328 9.35 2.87 -13.13
CA THR A 328 9.95 1.75 -13.86
C THR A 328 11.36 1.50 -13.33
N VAL A 329 11.71 0.23 -13.14
CA VAL A 329 13.09 -0.19 -12.89
C VAL A 329 13.48 -1.18 -13.99
N THR A 330 14.56 -0.89 -14.71
CA THR A 330 15.08 -1.77 -15.76
C THR A 330 16.47 -2.28 -15.41
N MET A 331 16.79 -3.49 -15.88
CA MET A 331 18.12 -4.09 -15.76
C MET A 331 18.41 -4.94 -16.98
N ASN A 332 19.63 -4.86 -17.49
CA ASN A 332 20.16 -5.81 -18.48
C ASN A 332 21.59 -6.16 -18.11
N TYR A 333 21.81 -7.36 -17.57
CA TYR A 333 23.08 -7.74 -16.99
C TYR A 333 23.46 -9.17 -17.37
N THR A 334 24.68 -9.32 -17.88
CA THR A 334 25.26 -10.61 -18.24
C THR A 334 26.46 -10.89 -17.37
N THR A 335 26.49 -12.07 -16.77
CA THR A 335 27.59 -12.55 -15.91
C THR A 335 27.75 -14.04 -16.06
N ASP A 336 28.84 -14.60 -15.54
CA ASP A 336 28.93 -16.03 -15.30
C ASP A 336 28.04 -16.45 -14.10
N ALA A 337 27.64 -17.71 -14.05
CA ALA A 337 26.76 -18.23 -13.00
C ALA A 337 27.46 -18.55 -11.67
N SER A 338 28.78 -18.38 -11.54
CA SER A 338 29.54 -18.79 -10.33
C SER A 338 29.20 -17.98 -9.09
N GLY A 339 28.56 -16.81 -9.25
CA GLY A 339 28.03 -16.01 -8.15
C GLY A 339 26.82 -16.64 -7.45
N ILE A 340 26.26 -17.75 -7.97
CA ILE A 340 25.10 -18.45 -7.41
C ILE A 340 25.55 -19.74 -6.73
N ILE A 341 25.24 -19.86 -5.44
CA ILE A 341 25.62 -21.01 -4.62
C ILE A 341 24.43 -21.95 -4.47
N ASP A 342 24.66 -23.25 -4.67
CA ASP A 342 23.67 -24.29 -4.39
C ASP A 342 23.59 -24.58 -2.87
N GLN A 343 22.43 -24.32 -2.29
CA GLN A 343 22.09 -24.63 -0.89
C GLN A 343 20.85 -25.56 -0.82
N SER A 344 20.52 -26.25 -1.91
CA SER A 344 19.31 -27.07 -2.00
C SER A 344 19.43 -28.43 -1.33
N GLU A 345 20.66 -28.91 -1.07
CA GLU A 345 20.97 -30.24 -0.53
C GLU A 345 21.36 -30.27 0.96
N GLU A 346 21.41 -29.15 1.70
CA GLU A 346 21.83 -29.15 3.11
C GLU A 346 20.79 -29.78 4.07
N GLN A 347 20.79 -31.11 4.13
CA GLN A 347 20.43 -31.92 5.29
C GLN A 347 21.61 -32.86 5.62
N GLY A 348 22.57 -32.40 6.43
CA GLY A 348 23.61 -33.29 6.93
C GLY A 348 24.69 -32.62 7.76
N ASN A 349 24.53 -32.65 9.08
CA ASN A 349 25.58 -32.48 10.10
C ASN A 349 26.49 -31.25 9.95
N ALA A 350 26.05 -30.11 10.50
CA ALA A 350 27.00 -29.10 10.96
C ALA A 350 28.00 -29.76 11.93
N LYS A 351 29.27 -29.82 11.54
CA LYS A 351 30.36 -30.13 12.48
C LYS A 351 30.34 -29.03 13.56
N ALA A 352 30.11 -29.44 14.79
CA ALA A 352 30.27 -28.60 15.95
C ALA A 352 31.76 -28.35 16.21
N GLU A 353 32.35 -27.35 15.55
CA GLU A 353 33.63 -26.72 15.92
C GLU A 353 33.56 -25.26 15.43
N ASN A 354 33.76 -24.18 16.19
CA ASN A 354 34.23 -23.99 17.55
C ASN A 354 33.68 -22.65 18.07
N SER A 355 33.22 -22.65 19.32
CA SER A 355 33.12 -21.53 20.26
C SER A 355 33.19 -20.09 19.71
N ASN A 356 32.04 -19.52 19.36
CA ASN A 356 31.74 -18.14 19.71
C ASN A 356 30.31 -18.10 20.26
N ALA A 357 30.21 -17.68 21.51
CA ALA A 357 29.02 -17.75 22.34
C ALA A 357 27.75 -17.28 21.61
N VAL A 358 26.63 -17.96 21.92
CA VAL A 358 25.25 -17.54 21.62
C VAL A 358 25.10 -16.05 21.90
N ARG A 359 25.22 -15.21 20.88
CA ARG A 359 24.85 -13.80 20.98
C ARG A 359 23.35 -13.71 20.74
N SER A 360 22.64 -13.61 21.86
CA SER A 360 21.27 -13.13 21.94
C SER A 360 21.04 -11.94 21.00
N ILE A 361 19.91 -12.00 20.29
CA ILE A 361 19.40 -10.97 19.37
C ILE A 361 19.10 -9.65 20.11
N ASN A 362 19.14 -9.64 21.45
CA ASN A 362 18.91 -8.45 22.28
C ASN A 362 20.11 -7.46 22.33
N GLY A 363 21.13 -7.63 21.48
CA GLY A 363 22.34 -6.79 21.47
C GLY A 363 22.75 -6.20 20.13
N ALA A 364 21.94 -6.34 19.07
CA ALA A 364 22.26 -5.74 17.77
C ALA A 364 22.02 -4.22 17.82
N THR A 365 23.09 -3.45 17.94
CA THR A 365 23.08 -2.00 17.77
C THR A 365 22.70 -1.63 16.33
N LEU A 366 22.03 -0.48 16.17
CA LEU A 366 21.41 0.08 14.95
C LEU A 366 22.29 0.24 13.68
N ASN A 367 23.50 -0.34 13.62
CA ASN A 367 24.49 -0.13 12.56
C ASN A 367 24.97 -1.44 11.89
N GLN A 368 24.16 -2.50 11.82
CA GLN A 368 24.59 -3.73 11.15
C GLN A 368 24.59 -3.55 9.61
N ARG A 369 25.80 -3.41 9.06
CA ARG A 369 26.10 -3.45 7.62
C ARG A 369 25.67 -4.79 7.03
N LEU A 370 25.18 -4.81 5.79
CA LEU A 370 24.82 -6.04 5.06
C LEU A 370 26.11 -6.73 4.56
N ASN A 371 26.40 -7.94 5.04
CA ASN A 371 27.54 -8.77 4.58
C ASN A 371 27.12 -9.72 3.44
N ILE A 372 27.86 -9.72 2.32
CA ILE A 372 27.66 -10.68 1.21
C ILE A 372 27.97 -12.13 1.64
N ASN A 373 28.87 -12.33 2.60
CA ASN A 373 29.23 -13.63 3.17
C ASN A 373 28.23 -14.12 4.21
N ASP A 374 27.39 -13.25 4.81
CA ASP A 374 26.25 -13.71 5.61
C ASP A 374 25.17 -14.35 4.71
N ILE A 375 25.09 -13.95 3.44
CA ILE A 375 24.26 -14.64 2.43
C ILE A 375 24.87 -16.01 2.06
N LYS A 376 26.21 -16.13 2.07
CA LYS A 376 26.94 -17.39 1.80
C LYS A 376 26.95 -18.36 2.99
N ASN A 377 26.93 -17.85 4.23
CA ASN A 377 27.07 -18.62 5.48
C ASN A 377 25.79 -18.71 6.33
N ALA A 378 24.67 -18.14 5.88
CA ALA A 378 23.39 -18.28 6.58
C ALA A 378 22.88 -19.73 6.48
N GLY A 379 23.30 -20.56 7.43
CA GLY A 379 22.68 -21.86 7.67
C GLY A 379 21.16 -21.67 7.80
N ASN A 380 20.40 -22.28 6.88
CA ASN A 380 18.95 -22.45 6.91
C ASN A 380 18.05 -21.25 7.29
N GLN A 381 18.53 -20.00 7.27
CA GLN A 381 17.63 -18.85 7.48
C GLN A 381 16.98 -18.42 6.17
N ILE A 382 16.07 -19.30 5.75
CA ILE A 382 14.90 -18.90 4.99
C ILE A 382 13.92 -18.29 6.00
N PHE A 383 13.56 -17.02 5.85
CA PHE A 383 12.39 -16.47 6.57
C PHE A 383 11.11 -16.99 5.90
N MET A 384 10.78 -18.25 6.18
CA MET A 384 9.47 -18.84 5.90
C MET A 384 8.73 -19.03 7.22
N MET A 385 7.57 -18.37 7.36
CA MET A 385 6.64 -18.61 8.46
C MET A 385 6.01 -19.99 8.29
N LYS A 386 6.19 -20.85 9.29
CA LYS A 386 5.33 -22.03 9.48
C LYS A 386 4.01 -21.56 10.11
N ARG A 387 2.90 -22.11 9.62
CA ARG A 387 1.51 -21.78 10.01
C ARG A 387 1.31 -21.53 11.50
#